data_AF-A0A401H2M3-F1
#
_entry.id   AF-A0A401H2M3-F1
#
_cell.length_a   1.000
_cell.length_b   1.000
_cell.length_c   1.000
_cell.angle_alpha   90.00
_cell.angle_beta   90.00
_cell.angle_gamma   90.00
#
_symmetry.space_group_name_H-M   'P 1'
#
loop_
_entity.id
_entity.type
_entity.pdbx_description
1 polymer ?
#
loop_
_entity_poly.entity_id
_entity_poly.type
_entity_poly.pdbx_seq_one_letter_code
_entity_poly.pdbx_strand_id
1 'polypeptide(L)'
;MWPGPEGAGNNHKKGYCSDGVMQKAKTVDKVLGGMTETMQEHPPDWPQPHGIFSNGTTFHPGEFLAAIRELYDCMVVKGSTGGDRAMEYNAFAVLLSKCTIVSNDGAVLFELFSSLTMASASMYAGLIIERDGSKYLRIDFLHGAPAAGGAGAGEASGNGNSEVAADAGEGTAIAVL
;
A
#
# COMPACT_ATOMS: atom_id res chain seq x y z
N MET A 1 6.21 25.16 -2.81
CA MET A 1 6.68 26.17 -3.79
C MET A 1 5.71 26.14 -4.96
N TRP A 2 5.27 27.30 -5.46
CA TRP A 2 4.37 27.39 -6.61
C TRP A 2 5.17 27.51 -7.91
N PRO A 3 4.76 26.88 -9.02
CA PRO A 3 5.38 27.10 -10.33
C PRO A 3 5.08 28.51 -10.89
N GLY A 4 3.99 29.16 -10.48
CA GLY A 4 3.63 30.52 -10.87
C GLY A 4 3.35 31.46 -9.69
N PRO A 5 3.06 32.76 -9.96
CA PRO A 5 2.63 33.71 -8.93
C PRO A 5 1.34 33.26 -8.24
N GLU A 6 1.03 33.80 -7.07
CA GLU A 6 -0.18 33.45 -6.32
C GLU A 6 -1.44 33.63 -7.19
N GLY A 7 -2.31 32.61 -7.20
CA GLY A 7 -3.53 32.58 -8.03
C GLY A 7 -3.34 32.13 -9.48
N ALA A 8 -2.12 31.83 -9.94
CA ALA A 8 -1.92 31.27 -11.28
C ALA A 8 -2.60 29.89 -11.42
N GLY A 9 -3.28 29.65 -12.54
CA GLY A 9 -4.07 28.42 -12.76
C GLY A 9 -3.25 27.12 -12.82
N ASN A 10 -1.93 27.22 -12.98
CA ASN A 10 -0.99 26.09 -12.93
C ASN A 10 -0.51 25.78 -11.51
N ASN A 11 -0.89 26.58 -10.51
CA ASN A 11 -0.61 26.28 -9.12
C ASN A 11 -1.59 25.21 -8.65
N HIS A 12 -1.08 24.16 -8.01
CA HIS A 12 -1.91 23.27 -7.21
C HIS A 12 -2.62 24.05 -6.07
N LYS A 13 -3.56 23.44 -5.37
CA LYS A 13 -4.27 24.14 -4.28
C LYS A 13 -3.37 24.24 -3.04
N LYS A 14 -3.40 25.37 -2.31
CA LYS A 14 -2.64 25.54 -1.06
C LYS A 14 -2.97 24.44 -0.05
N GLY A 15 -1.94 23.84 0.56
CA GLY A 15 -2.07 22.72 1.50
C GLY A 15 -2.07 21.34 0.83
N TYR A 16 -1.88 21.29 -0.48
CA TYR A 16 -1.78 20.06 -1.26
C TYR A 16 -0.47 20.05 -2.06
N CYS A 17 -0.09 18.90 -2.59
CA CYS A 17 1.05 18.73 -3.48
C CYS A 17 0.59 18.70 -4.94
N SER A 18 1.53 18.72 -5.89
CA SER A 18 1.25 18.70 -7.33
C SER A 18 0.62 17.38 -7.83
N ASP A 19 0.81 16.30 -7.08
CA ASP A 19 0.20 14.98 -7.29
C ASP A 19 -1.19 14.86 -6.65
N GLY A 20 -1.69 15.94 -6.03
CA GLY A 20 -2.99 15.98 -5.39
C GLY A 20 -3.03 15.47 -3.95
N VAL A 21 -1.90 15.10 -3.33
CA VAL A 21 -1.85 14.65 -1.93
C VAL A 21 -1.97 15.83 -0.95
N MET A 22 -2.59 15.64 0.22
CA MET A 22 -2.61 16.64 1.29
C MET A 22 -1.25 16.79 1.99
N GLN A 23 -0.86 17.99 2.42
CA GLN A 23 0.47 18.22 3.01
C GLN A 23 0.55 17.98 4.52
N LYS A 24 -0.59 17.88 5.20
CA LYS A 24 -0.65 17.76 6.66
C LYS A 24 -1.54 16.60 7.05
N ALA A 25 -1.22 15.99 8.18
CA ALA A 25 -2.06 14.97 8.79
C ALA A 25 -3.45 15.54 9.10
N LYS A 26 -4.46 14.70 8.96
CA LYS A 26 -5.86 15.03 9.25
C LYS A 26 -6.34 14.21 10.43
N THR A 27 -6.89 14.89 11.43
CA THR A 27 -7.55 14.22 12.55
C THR A 27 -8.88 13.65 12.07
N VAL A 28 -9.10 12.36 12.32
CA VAL A 28 -10.33 11.66 11.95
C VAL A 28 -10.79 10.80 13.13
N ASP A 29 -12.10 10.76 13.33
CA ASP A 29 -12.71 9.87 14.30
C ASP A 29 -13.05 8.55 13.58
N LYS A 30 -12.53 7.43 14.08
CA LYS A 30 -12.84 6.08 13.61
C LYS A 30 -13.54 5.30 14.72
N VAL A 31 -14.49 4.46 14.34
CA VAL A 31 -15.16 3.56 15.29
C VAL A 31 -14.46 2.21 15.23
N LEU A 32 -13.62 1.89 16.22
CA LEU A 32 -12.91 0.61 16.35
C LEU A 32 -13.53 -0.18 17.49
N GLY A 33 -14.01 -1.40 17.24
CA GLY A 33 -14.60 -2.25 18.27
C GLY A 33 -15.82 -1.64 19.00
N GLY A 34 -16.55 -0.72 18.35
CA GLY A 34 -17.69 -0.03 18.94
C GLY A 34 -17.33 1.22 19.77
N MET A 35 -16.05 1.56 19.89
CA MET A 35 -15.58 2.78 20.54
C MET A 35 -15.07 3.77 19.50
N THR A 36 -15.44 5.05 19.66
CA THR A 36 -14.90 6.12 18.81
C THR A 36 -13.51 6.49 19.30
N GLU A 37 -12.52 6.34 18.44
CA GLU A 37 -11.14 6.75 18.66
C GLU A 37 -10.75 7.85 17.68
N THR A 38 -10.13 8.91 18.21
CA THR A 38 -9.58 10.00 17.40
C THR A 38 -8.16 9.65 16.99
N MET A 39 -7.92 9.53 15.68
CA MET A 39 -6.61 9.20 15.12
C MET A 39 -6.10 10.28 14.16
N GLN A 40 -4.79 10.29 13.91
CA GLN A 40 -4.18 11.11 12.87
C GLN A 40 -3.92 10.29 11.62
N GLU A 41 -4.56 10.70 10.52
CA GLU A 41 -4.32 10.15 9.21
C GLU A 41 -3.20 10.94 8.52
N HIS A 42 -2.03 10.33 8.39
CA HIS A 42 -0.86 10.96 7.77
C HIS A 42 -0.94 10.89 6.24
N PRO A 43 -0.52 11.94 5.53
CA PRO A 43 -0.50 11.90 4.08
C PRO A 43 0.56 10.94 3.55
N PRO A 44 0.34 10.36 2.34
CA PRO A 44 1.39 9.70 1.57
C PRO A 44 2.62 10.61 1.38
N ASP A 45 3.79 9.98 1.27
CA ASP A 45 5.05 10.68 0.98
C ASP A 45 5.03 11.22 -0.47
N TRP A 46 5.63 12.38 -0.72
CA TRP A 46 5.70 12.95 -2.08
C TRP A 46 7.01 12.53 -2.78
N PRO A 47 7.02 12.30 -4.11
CA PRO A 47 5.89 12.36 -5.05
C PRO A 47 5.12 11.04 -5.13
N GLN A 48 3.80 11.10 -5.28
CA GLN A 48 2.98 9.94 -5.65
C GLN A 48 2.75 9.88 -7.16
N PRO A 49 2.53 8.68 -7.74
CA PRO A 49 2.13 8.53 -9.13
C PRO A 49 0.90 9.39 -9.45
N HIS A 50 0.93 10.04 -10.61
CA HIS A 50 -0.11 10.96 -11.03
C HIS A 50 -1.49 10.29 -11.10
N GLY A 51 -2.54 11.02 -10.69
CA GLY A 51 -3.93 10.59 -10.84
C GLY A 51 -4.49 9.79 -9.66
N ILE A 52 -3.65 9.22 -8.79
CA ILE A 52 -4.12 8.47 -7.61
C ILE A 52 -4.92 9.37 -6.66
N PHE A 53 -4.46 10.60 -6.49
CA PHE A 53 -5.12 11.60 -5.66
C PHE A 53 -5.49 12.82 -6.49
N SER A 54 -6.64 13.42 -6.20
CA SER A 54 -7.03 14.70 -6.81
C SER A 54 -7.61 15.63 -5.76
N ASN A 55 -7.21 16.91 -5.84
CA ASN A 55 -7.66 17.99 -4.95
C ASN A 55 -7.40 17.74 -3.44
N GLY A 56 -6.64 16.70 -3.10
CA GLY A 56 -6.44 16.15 -1.75
C GLY A 56 -7.69 15.75 -1.00
N THR A 57 -8.76 15.50 -1.73
CA THR A 57 -10.04 15.06 -1.15
C THR A 57 -10.53 13.77 -1.77
N THR A 58 -9.92 13.32 -2.87
CA THR A 58 -10.44 12.20 -3.65
C THR A 58 -9.32 11.23 -4.00
N PHE A 59 -9.56 9.96 -3.70
CA PHE A 59 -8.76 8.81 -4.09
C PHE A 59 -9.36 8.13 -5.32
N HIS A 60 -8.52 7.75 -6.27
CA HIS A 60 -8.90 7.11 -7.54
C HIS A 60 -8.41 5.66 -7.58
N PRO A 61 -9.27 4.67 -7.26
CA PRO A 61 -8.86 3.27 -7.18
C PRO A 61 -8.32 2.71 -8.51
N GLY A 62 -8.85 3.17 -9.65
CA GLY A 62 -8.38 2.72 -10.97
C GLY A 62 -6.93 3.08 -11.23
N GLU A 63 -6.57 4.36 -11.03
CA GLU A 63 -5.21 4.86 -11.17
C GLU A 63 -4.27 4.21 -10.15
N PHE A 64 -4.73 4.01 -8.92
CA PHE A 64 -3.99 3.31 -7.88
C PHE A 64 -3.65 1.87 -8.28
N LEU A 65 -4.64 1.09 -8.73
CA LEU A 65 -4.43 -0.30 -9.15
C LEU A 65 -3.55 -0.39 -10.41
N ALA A 66 -3.68 0.57 -11.34
CA ALA A 66 -2.79 0.66 -12.50
C ALA A 66 -1.34 0.94 -12.07
N ALA A 67 -1.13 1.89 -11.15
CA ALA A 67 0.19 2.21 -10.62
C ALA A 67 0.86 1.04 -9.90
N ILE A 68 0.10 0.21 -9.16
CA ILE A 68 0.67 -1.01 -8.55
C ILE A 68 1.16 -1.98 -9.62
N ARG A 69 0.38 -2.18 -10.70
CA ARG A 69 0.78 -3.06 -11.81
C ARG A 69 2.02 -2.55 -12.50
N GLU A 70 2.09 -1.25 -12.75
CA GLU A 70 3.26 -0.61 -13.38
C GLU A 70 4.51 -0.73 -12.50
N LEU A 71 4.38 -0.49 -11.19
CA LEU A 71 5.46 -0.65 -10.22
C LEU A 71 5.96 -2.10 -10.22
N TYR A 72 5.05 -3.08 -10.13
CA TYR A 72 5.39 -4.49 -10.14
C TYR A 72 6.09 -4.92 -11.43
N ASP A 73 5.54 -4.54 -12.58
CA ASP A 73 6.14 -4.84 -13.89
C ASP A 73 7.54 -4.20 -14.03
N CYS A 74 7.70 -2.96 -13.57
CA CYS A 74 8.98 -2.27 -13.63
C CYS A 74 10.05 -2.88 -12.72
N MET A 75 9.71 -3.11 -11.45
CA MET A 75 10.68 -3.50 -10.42
C MET A 75 10.91 -5.01 -10.38
N VAL A 76 9.83 -5.80 -10.49
CA VAL A 76 9.87 -7.25 -10.29
C VAL A 76 10.05 -7.99 -11.61
N VAL A 77 9.24 -7.66 -12.63
CA VAL A 77 9.28 -8.37 -13.92
C VAL A 77 10.50 -7.96 -14.74
N LYS A 78 10.76 -6.65 -14.84
CA LYS A 78 11.87 -6.10 -15.64
C LYS A 78 13.17 -5.94 -14.86
N GLY A 79 13.14 -6.00 -13.52
CA GLY A 79 14.33 -5.76 -12.68
C GLY A 79 14.91 -4.35 -12.82
N SER A 80 14.08 -3.36 -13.17
CA SER A 80 14.49 -1.96 -13.34
C SER A 80 14.44 -1.21 -12.01
N THR A 81 15.07 -0.02 -11.96
CA THR A 81 15.07 0.88 -10.80
C THR A 81 14.03 2.00 -10.90
N GLY A 82 13.11 1.94 -11.88
CA GLY A 82 12.05 2.94 -12.07
C GLY A 82 12.42 4.13 -12.96
N GLY A 83 13.70 4.32 -13.30
CA GLY A 83 14.16 5.39 -14.20
C GLY A 83 13.69 6.78 -13.75
N ASP A 84 13.08 7.54 -14.65
CA ASP A 84 12.57 8.89 -14.38
C ASP A 84 11.47 8.91 -13.29
N ARG A 85 10.83 7.77 -13.01
CA ARG A 85 9.79 7.61 -11.98
C ARG A 85 10.31 7.01 -10.68
N ALA A 86 11.64 6.85 -10.52
CA ALA A 86 12.22 6.19 -9.34
C ALA A 86 11.78 6.81 -8.01
N MET A 87 11.68 8.15 -7.93
CA MET A 87 11.20 8.82 -6.72
C MET A 87 9.70 8.56 -6.46
N GLU A 88 8.87 8.59 -7.51
CA GLU A 88 7.44 8.27 -7.42
C GLU A 88 7.24 6.84 -6.92
N TYR A 89 7.98 5.90 -7.50
CA TYR A 89 7.90 4.48 -7.17
C TYR A 89 8.39 4.19 -5.76
N ASN A 90 9.43 4.88 -5.29
CA ASN A 90 9.90 4.73 -3.91
C ASN A 90 8.84 5.22 -2.91
N ALA A 91 8.35 6.46 -3.08
CA ALA A 91 7.31 7.00 -2.20
C ALA A 91 6.00 6.20 -2.28
N PHE A 92 5.67 5.64 -3.45
CA PHE A 92 4.51 4.77 -3.60
C PHE A 92 4.70 3.40 -2.93
N ALA A 93 5.89 2.79 -3.03
CA ALA A 93 6.20 1.56 -2.32
C ALA A 93 6.13 1.75 -0.80
N VAL A 94 6.58 2.90 -0.28
CA VAL A 94 6.45 3.26 1.13
C VAL A 94 4.98 3.43 1.53
N LEU A 95 4.14 4.01 0.67
CA LEU A 95 2.69 4.05 0.90
C LEU A 95 2.10 2.64 0.99
N LEU A 96 2.44 1.77 0.03
CA LEU A 96 1.95 0.39 0.00
C LEU A 96 2.38 -0.39 1.24
N SER A 97 3.63 -0.27 1.68
CA SER A 97 4.12 -1.00 2.86
C SER A 97 3.46 -0.53 4.16
N LYS A 98 3.16 0.77 4.29
CA LYS A 98 2.50 1.34 5.47
C LYS A 98 1.01 0.99 5.55
N CYS A 99 0.32 0.92 4.41
CA CYS A 99 -1.13 0.86 4.36
C CYS A 99 -1.67 -0.49 3.83
N THR A 100 -0.83 -1.45 3.49
CA THR A 100 -1.27 -2.76 3.00
C THR A 100 -1.08 -3.83 4.07
N ILE A 101 -2.11 -4.64 4.29
CA ILE A 101 -2.05 -5.84 5.12
C ILE A 101 -2.32 -7.08 4.27
N VAL A 102 -1.68 -8.19 4.62
CA VAL A 102 -2.01 -9.52 4.08
C VAL A 102 -2.87 -10.23 5.11
N SER A 103 -4.07 -10.60 4.69
CA SER A 103 -5.05 -11.29 5.52
C SER A 103 -4.68 -12.76 5.68
N ASN A 104 -5.24 -13.43 6.70
CA ASN A 104 -5.00 -14.86 6.96
C ASN A 104 -5.39 -15.78 5.79
N ASP A 105 -6.33 -15.35 4.94
CA ASP A 105 -6.76 -16.04 3.71
C ASP A 105 -5.87 -15.71 2.50
N GLY A 106 -4.79 -14.95 2.68
CA GLY A 106 -3.87 -14.52 1.63
C GLY A 106 -4.35 -13.30 0.85
N ALA A 107 -5.48 -12.69 1.21
CA ALA A 107 -5.98 -11.49 0.54
C ALA A 107 -5.10 -10.27 0.88
N VAL A 108 -4.66 -9.55 -0.15
CA VAL A 108 -3.90 -8.30 -0.02
C VAL A 108 -4.86 -7.13 0.04
N LEU A 109 -4.84 -6.39 1.16
CA LEU A 109 -5.80 -5.34 1.48
C LEU A 109 -5.10 -4.02 1.76
N PHE A 110 -5.41 -2.99 0.97
CA PHE A 110 -4.94 -1.63 1.20
C PHE A 110 -5.97 -0.83 2.03
N GLU A 111 -5.59 -0.35 3.21
CA GLU A 111 -6.45 0.48 4.05
C GLU A 111 -6.74 1.82 3.36
N LEU A 112 -8.03 2.14 3.21
CA LEU A 112 -8.48 3.38 2.61
C LEU A 112 -8.46 4.51 3.64
N PHE A 113 -8.00 5.67 3.17
CA PHE A 113 -8.05 6.92 3.91
C PHE A 113 -9.50 7.30 4.22
N SER A 114 -9.88 7.36 5.50
CA SER A 114 -11.25 7.69 5.91
C SER A 114 -11.62 9.13 5.62
N SER A 115 -10.61 9.99 5.47
CA SER A 115 -10.79 11.40 5.22
C SER A 115 -11.01 11.76 3.74
N LEU A 116 -10.84 10.78 2.83
CA LEU A 116 -10.95 10.94 1.39
C LEU A 116 -12.25 10.34 0.85
N THR A 117 -12.79 10.95 -0.19
CA THR A 117 -13.85 10.36 -1.02
C THR A 117 -13.24 9.42 -2.05
N MET A 118 -13.95 8.35 -2.38
CA MET A 118 -13.50 7.41 -3.41
C MET A 118 -14.20 7.70 -4.74
N ALA A 119 -13.41 7.94 -5.79
CA ALA A 119 -13.95 8.10 -7.13
C ALA A 119 -14.57 6.80 -7.62
N SER A 120 -15.72 6.91 -8.30
CA SER A 120 -16.44 5.76 -8.89
C SER A 120 -16.70 4.61 -7.91
N ALA A 121 -17.02 4.93 -6.64
CA ALA A 121 -17.14 3.95 -5.56
C ALA A 121 -18.03 2.73 -5.88
N SER A 122 -19.12 2.90 -6.63
CA SER A 122 -20.01 1.82 -7.04
C SER A 122 -19.35 0.79 -7.95
N MET A 123 -18.41 1.20 -8.81
CA MET A 123 -17.66 0.29 -9.68
C MET A 123 -16.72 -0.62 -8.88
N TYR A 124 -16.21 -0.13 -7.75
CA TYR A 124 -15.25 -0.84 -6.91
C TYR A 124 -15.89 -1.50 -5.69
N ALA A 125 -17.22 -1.41 -5.52
CA ALA A 125 -17.91 -1.90 -4.33
C ALA A 125 -17.61 -3.38 -4.01
N GLY A 126 -17.48 -4.23 -5.04
CA GLY A 126 -17.12 -5.64 -4.88
C GLY A 126 -15.67 -5.91 -4.43
N LEU A 127 -14.80 -4.89 -4.45
CA LEU A 127 -13.42 -4.95 -3.97
C LEU A 127 -13.25 -4.27 -2.60
N ILE A 128 -14.28 -3.60 -2.09
CA ILE A 128 -14.21 -2.95 -0.78
C ILE A 128 -14.59 -3.94 0.31
N ILE A 129 -13.72 -4.05 1.31
CA ILE A 129 -13.91 -4.88 2.48
C ILE A 129 -13.94 -3.97 3.71
N GLU A 130 -14.94 -4.13 4.57
CA GLU A 130 -15.00 -3.46 5.86
C GLU A 130 -14.55 -4.42 6.97
N ARG A 131 -13.60 -3.98 7.81
CA ARG A 131 -13.13 -4.71 8.99
C ARG A 131 -12.86 -3.74 10.12
N ASP A 132 -13.43 -4.04 11.29
CA ASP A 132 -13.23 -3.26 12.51
C ASP A 132 -13.46 -1.75 12.33
N GLY A 133 -14.38 -1.35 11.44
CA GLY A 133 -14.68 0.06 11.15
C GLY A 133 -13.73 0.75 10.17
N SER A 134 -12.71 0.07 9.68
CA SER A 134 -11.87 0.51 8.56
C SER A 134 -12.35 -0.09 7.23
N LYS A 135 -12.17 0.68 6.15
CA LYS A 135 -12.42 0.25 4.77
C LYS A 135 -11.11 -0.12 4.12
N TYR A 136 -11.11 -1.20 3.36
CA TYR A 136 -9.96 -1.71 2.64
C TYR A 136 -10.31 -1.93 1.17
N LEU A 137 -9.37 -1.64 0.27
CA LEU A 137 -9.42 -2.04 -1.12
C LEU A 137 -8.65 -3.35 -1.31
N ARG A 138 -9.32 -4.39 -1.81
CA ARG A 138 -8.68 -5.67 -2.13
C ARG A 138 -7.90 -5.57 -3.44
N ILE A 139 -6.66 -6.06 -3.44
CA ILE A 139 -5.74 -6.03 -4.58
C ILE A 139 -5.62 -7.44 -5.16
N ASP A 140 -6.51 -7.79 -6.08
CA ASP A 140 -6.71 -9.18 -6.51
C ASP A 140 -5.54 -9.79 -7.30
N PHE A 141 -4.73 -8.97 -7.97
CA PHE A 141 -3.62 -9.45 -8.79
C PHE A 141 -2.31 -9.65 -8.01
N LEU A 142 -2.31 -9.39 -6.70
CA LEU A 142 -1.17 -9.65 -5.81
C LEU A 142 -1.41 -10.84 -4.87
N HIS A 143 -2.50 -11.61 -5.03
CA HIS A 143 -2.78 -12.76 -4.16
C HIS A 143 -1.56 -13.67 -4.03
N GLY A 144 -1.18 -13.93 -2.79
CA GLY A 144 -0.17 -14.94 -2.49
C GLY A 144 -0.65 -16.30 -2.99
N ALA A 145 0.26 -17.09 -3.57
CA ALA A 145 -0.03 -18.51 -3.79
C ALA A 145 -0.48 -19.11 -2.45
N PRO A 146 -1.55 -19.93 -2.41
CA PRO A 146 -1.92 -20.60 -1.18
C PRO A 146 -0.70 -21.37 -0.69
N ALA A 147 -0.32 -21.18 0.58
CA ALA A 147 0.76 -21.94 1.20
C ALA A 147 0.47 -23.41 0.98
N ALA A 148 1.26 -24.07 0.13
CA ALA A 148 1.13 -25.49 -0.13
C ALA A 148 1.47 -26.21 1.17
N GLY A 149 0.45 -26.53 1.96
CA GLY A 149 0.52 -27.43 3.09
C GLY A 149 1.08 -28.76 2.61
N GLY A 150 2.16 -29.19 3.26
CA GLY A 150 3.04 -30.25 2.78
C GLY A 150 2.36 -31.61 2.54
N ALA A 151 2.88 -32.32 1.54
CA ALA A 151 2.83 -33.77 1.48
C ALA A 151 4.24 -34.29 1.76
N GLY A 152 4.42 -34.82 2.97
CA GLY A 152 5.63 -35.52 3.34
C GLY A 152 5.80 -36.81 2.55
N ALA A 153 7.03 -37.08 2.14
CA ALA A 153 7.53 -38.43 1.92
C ALA A 153 8.94 -38.46 2.50
N GLY A 154 9.08 -39.12 3.65
CA GLY A 154 10.38 -39.40 4.22
C GLY A 154 11.08 -40.50 3.44
N GLU A 155 12.41 -40.46 3.43
CA GLU A 155 13.24 -41.63 3.70
C GLU A 155 14.67 -41.17 4.05
N ALA A 156 15.24 -41.84 5.04
CA ALA A 156 16.45 -41.49 5.76
C ALA A 156 17.69 -42.18 5.20
N SER A 157 18.89 -41.60 5.40
CA SER A 157 20.09 -42.35 5.82
C SER A 157 21.20 -41.38 6.30
N GLY A 158 21.88 -41.77 7.40
CA GLY A 158 22.81 -40.97 8.24
C GLY A 158 24.15 -40.57 7.59
N ASN A 159 25.12 -39.94 8.27
CA ASN A 159 25.48 -39.96 9.69
C ASN A 159 26.58 -38.89 9.97
N GLY A 160 26.63 -38.29 11.17
CA GLY A 160 27.89 -37.87 11.83
C GLY A 160 28.17 -36.38 12.13
N ASN A 161 28.02 -36.01 13.42
CA ASN A 161 28.71 -35.00 14.26
C ASN A 161 29.29 -33.71 13.63
N SER A 162 29.14 -32.50 14.20
CA SER A 162 29.30 -32.12 15.62
C SER A 162 28.71 -30.73 15.94
N GLU A 163 28.13 -30.67 17.14
CA GLU A 163 27.78 -29.57 18.05
C GLU A 163 28.48 -28.20 17.88
N VAL A 164 27.69 -27.13 17.69
CA VAL A 164 27.86 -25.82 18.36
C VAL A 164 26.48 -25.19 18.60
N ALA A 165 26.28 -24.65 19.79
CA ALA A 165 25.01 -24.21 20.38
C ALA A 165 24.49 -22.84 19.90
N ALA A 166 23.15 -22.69 20.00
CA ALA A 166 22.32 -21.52 20.34
C ALA A 166 22.58 -20.18 19.60
N ASP A 167 21.62 -19.38 19.14
CA ASP A 167 20.29 -19.07 19.64
C ASP A 167 19.56 -18.20 18.58
N ALA A 168 18.24 -18.32 18.56
CA ALA A 168 17.18 -17.45 18.03
C ALA A 168 17.45 -16.43 16.89
N GLY A 169 16.65 -16.55 15.83
CA GLY A 169 16.32 -15.39 14.99
C GLY A 169 15.87 -15.70 13.57
N GLU A 170 14.86 -16.55 13.41
CA GLU A 170 14.18 -16.74 12.14
C GLU A 170 13.49 -15.43 11.73
N GLY A 171 14.09 -14.72 10.78
CA GLY A 171 13.53 -13.54 10.13
C GLY A 171 13.45 -13.80 8.65
N THR A 172 12.54 -14.69 8.22
CA THR A 172 12.15 -14.78 6.82
C THR A 172 11.52 -13.45 6.43
N ALA A 173 12.33 -12.58 5.85
CA ALA A 173 11.86 -11.41 5.14
C ALA A 173 11.03 -11.91 3.96
N ILE A 174 9.71 -11.98 4.14
CA ILE A 174 8.80 -12.02 3.00
C ILE A 174 8.89 -10.62 2.39
N ALA A 175 9.63 -10.54 1.28
CA ALA A 175 9.70 -9.35 0.46
C ALA A 175 8.30 -9.03 -0.06
N VAL A 176 7.61 -8.13 0.64
CA VAL A 176 6.59 -7.28 0.03
C VAL A 176 7.32 -5.99 -0.35
N LEU A 177 7.85 -6.01 -1.57
CA LEU A 177 8.67 -4.99 -2.24
C LEU A 177 10.08 -4.78 -1.66
#